data_AF-A0A661UVW7-F1
#
_entry.id   AF-A0A661UVW7-F1
#
_cell.length_a   1.000
_cell.length_b   1.000
_cell.length_c   1.000
_cell.angle_alpha   90.00
_cell.angle_beta   90.00
_cell.angle_gamma   90.00
#
_symmetry.space_group_name_H-M   'P 1'
#
loop_
_entity.id
_entity.type
_entity.pdbx_description
1 polymer ?
#
loop_
_entity_poly.entity_id
_entity_poly.type
_entity_poly.pdbx_seq_one_letter_code
_entity_poly.pdbx_strand_id
1 'polypeptide(L)'
;MWKPILIILVIFAVLGYGYIYLNKPTVSGTDPSAIVTNSRPLQSSLVHGQPINVVIGDLDVSLQPVARYKISAMVLAKKRYVDGWEGKLAPYDIVLGWRKASILENVENLPIIQSVRHYQFTVSPATNMTSAYINK
;
A
#
# COMPACT_ATOMS: atom_id res chain seq x y z
N MET A 1 38.64 -18.87 -13.01
CA MET A 1 37.20 -19.09 -13.24
C MET A 1 36.27 -18.28 -12.33
N TRP A 2 36.68 -17.87 -11.12
CA TRP A 2 35.83 -17.11 -10.19
C TRP A 2 35.72 -15.58 -10.43
N LYS A 3 36.77 -14.96 -11.00
CA LYS A 3 36.79 -13.51 -11.31
C LYS A 3 35.59 -13.00 -12.14
N PRO A 4 35.15 -13.67 -13.24
CA PRO A 4 33.96 -13.21 -13.98
C PRO A 4 32.66 -13.34 -13.17
N ILE A 5 32.54 -14.36 -12.31
CA ILE A 5 31.38 -14.54 -11.42
C ILE A 5 31.31 -13.38 -10.41
N LEU A 6 32.45 -12.98 -9.85
CA LEU A 6 32.51 -11.85 -8.92
C LEU A 6 32.06 -10.53 -9.59
N ILE A 7 32.48 -10.30 -10.83
CA ILE A 7 32.08 -9.11 -11.60
C ILE A 7 30.57 -9.11 -11.84
N ILE A 8 29.99 -10.25 -12.23
CA ILE A 8 28.55 -10.37 -12.44
C ILE A 8 27.78 -10.10 -11.14
N LEU A 9 28.23 -10.67 -10.01
CA LEU A 9 27.60 -10.42 -8.70
C LEU A 9 27.65 -8.95 -8.29
N VAL A 10 28.77 -8.27 -8.53
CA VAL A 10 28.90 -6.83 -8.27
C VAL A 10 27.95 -6.02 -9.15
N ILE A 11 27.82 -6.36 -10.43
CA ILE A 11 26.87 -5.70 -11.35
C ILE A 11 25.44 -5.87 -10.84
N PHE A 12 25.03 -7.10 -10.48
CA PHE A 12 23.69 -7.33 -9.92
C PHE A 12 23.48 -6.59 -8.60
N ALA A 13 24.47 -6.51 -7.72
CA ALA A 13 24.39 -5.76 -6.48
C ALA A 13 24.21 -4.25 -6.72
N VAL A 14 24.97 -3.67 -7.66
CA VAL A 14 24.87 -2.25 -8.03
C VAL A 14 23.52 -1.94 -8.69
N LEU A 15 23.07 -2.79 -9.62
CA LEU A 15 21.76 -2.64 -10.27
C LEU A 15 20.62 -2.77 -9.26
N GLY A 16 20.70 -3.76 -8.36
CA GLY A 16 19.72 -3.97 -7.30
C GLY A 16 19.67 -2.79 -6.32
N TYR A 17 20.83 -2.29 -5.89
CA TYR A 17 20.92 -1.11 -5.04
C TYR A 17 20.37 0.15 -5.72
N GLY A 18 20.74 0.36 -7.00
CA GLY A 18 20.22 1.46 -7.81
C GLY A 18 18.71 1.41 -7.95
N TYR A 19 18.14 0.22 -8.20
CA TYR A 19 16.69 0.03 -8.27
C TYR A 19 16.00 0.39 -6.94
N ILE A 20 16.53 -0.07 -5.80
CA ILE A 20 15.97 0.29 -4.48
C ILE A 20 16.06 1.80 -4.26
N TYR A 21 17.20 2.41 -4.56
CA TYR A 21 17.43 3.83 -4.35
C TYR A 21 16.49 4.71 -5.19
N LEU A 22 16.33 4.40 -6.48
CA LEU A 22 15.48 5.16 -7.41
C LEU A 22 13.98 5.03 -7.11
N ASN A 23 13.56 3.96 -6.43
CA ASN A 23 12.17 3.75 -6.05
C ASN A 23 11.85 4.20 -4.60
N LYS A 24 12.80 4.85 -3.91
CA LYS A 24 12.51 5.45 -2.60
C LYS A 24 11.54 6.63 -2.79
N PRO A 25 10.40 6.65 -2.07
CA PRO A 25 9.48 7.78 -2.16
C PRO A 25 10.16 9.04 -1.63
N THR A 26 10.05 10.14 -2.36
CA THR A 26 10.43 11.47 -1.86
C THR A 26 9.43 11.91 -0.82
N VAL A 27 9.91 12.38 0.33
CA VAL A 27 9.05 12.96 1.38
C VAL A 27 8.38 14.21 0.80
N SER A 28 7.08 14.15 0.56
CA SER A 28 6.31 15.27 -0.03
C SER A 28 6.00 16.37 1.00
N GLY A 29 6.27 16.12 2.28
CA GLY A 29 6.07 17.05 3.39
C GLY A 29 6.27 16.35 4.72
N THR A 30 6.66 17.12 5.73
CA THR A 30 6.76 16.67 7.12
C THR A 30 5.70 17.43 7.91
N ASP A 31 4.65 16.74 8.34
CA ASP A 31 3.69 17.29 9.30
C ASP A 31 4.21 16.97 10.70
N PRO A 32 4.59 17.97 11.52
CA PRO A 32 5.04 17.73 12.90
C PRO A 32 3.89 17.31 13.82
N SER A 33 2.64 17.42 13.37
CA SER A 33 1.46 17.00 14.12
C SER A 33 1.40 15.47 14.17
N ALA A 34 1.10 14.91 15.35
CA ALA A 34 0.83 13.49 15.46
C ALA A 34 -0.34 13.12 14.54
N ILE A 35 -0.16 12.11 13.67
CA ILE A 35 -1.25 11.61 12.84
C ILE A 35 -2.34 11.08 13.77
N VAL A 36 -3.49 11.77 13.82
CA VAL A 36 -4.63 11.34 14.63
C VAL A 36 -5.33 10.17 13.94
N THR A 37 -4.77 8.98 14.11
CA THR A 37 -5.29 7.72 13.55
C THR A 37 -6.43 7.11 14.36
N ASN A 38 -6.87 7.78 15.43
CA ASN A 38 -7.96 7.30 16.30
C ASN A 38 -9.37 7.50 15.70
N SER A 39 -9.49 8.29 14.64
CA SER A 39 -10.76 8.55 13.98
C SER A 39 -11.24 7.32 13.19
N ARG A 40 -12.56 7.13 13.15
CA ARG A 40 -13.16 6.06 12.33
C ARG A 40 -13.11 6.49 10.85
N PRO A 41 -12.75 5.59 9.92
CA PRO A 41 -12.87 5.86 8.50
C PRO A 41 -14.32 6.20 8.14
N LEU A 42 -14.49 7.24 7.33
CA LEU A 42 -15.79 7.65 6.82
C LEU A 42 -15.90 7.26 5.36
N GLN A 43 -17.00 6.60 5.01
CA GLN A 43 -17.40 6.31 3.64
C GLN A 43 -18.72 7.00 3.36
N SER A 44 -18.81 7.73 2.26
CA SER A 44 -20.06 8.25 1.74
C SER A 44 -20.27 7.77 0.31
N SER A 45 -21.49 7.33 0.00
CA SER A 45 -21.86 6.95 -1.37
C SER A 45 -21.87 8.18 -2.27
N LEU A 46 -21.42 8.01 -3.51
CA LEU A 46 -21.53 9.03 -4.55
C LEU A 46 -22.63 8.58 -5.52
N VAL A 47 -23.78 9.24 -5.44
CA VAL A 47 -24.92 8.92 -6.31
C VAL A 47 -24.65 9.36 -7.76
N HIS A 48 -23.80 10.38 -7.95
CA HIS A 48 -23.39 10.89 -9.27
C HIS A 48 -21.95 11.40 -9.25
N GLY A 49 -20.97 10.52 -9.06
CA GLY A 49 -19.56 10.90 -9.23
C GLY A 49 -19.29 11.33 -10.67
N GLN A 50 -18.63 12.47 -10.89
CA GLN A 50 -18.17 12.83 -12.22
C GLN A 50 -17.15 11.78 -12.70
N PRO A 51 -17.28 11.25 -13.93
CA PRO A 51 -16.33 10.29 -14.46
C PRO A 51 -14.92 10.88 -14.50
N ILE A 52 -13.94 10.07 -14.12
CA ILE A 52 -12.53 10.41 -14.22
C ILE A 52 -12.01 9.73 -15.48
N ASN A 53 -11.74 10.53 -16.52
CA ASN A 53 -11.18 10.02 -17.76
C ASN A 53 -9.66 9.97 -17.64
N VAL A 54 -9.07 8.81 -17.88
CA VAL A 54 -7.63 8.57 -17.82
C VAL A 54 -7.18 7.81 -19.07
N VAL A 55 -6.02 8.18 -19.59
CA VAL A 55 -5.38 7.48 -20.71
C VAL A 55 -4.37 6.49 -20.17
N ILE A 56 -4.50 5.23 -20.54
CA ILE A 56 -3.64 4.13 -20.07
C ILE A 56 -3.06 3.39 -21.27
N GLY A 57 -1.82 3.74 -21.64
CA GLY A 57 -1.26 3.30 -22.92
C GLY A 57 -2.08 3.92 -24.06
N ASP A 58 -2.65 3.08 -24.91
CA ASP A 58 -3.46 3.49 -26.06
C ASP A 58 -4.98 3.43 -25.79
N LEU A 59 -5.37 3.27 -24.52
CA LEU A 59 -6.78 3.12 -24.12
C LEU A 59 -7.27 4.38 -23.38
N ASP A 60 -8.40 4.90 -23.82
CA ASP A 60 -9.20 5.89 -23.11
C ASP A 60 -10.16 5.18 -22.13
N VAL A 61 -9.93 5.38 -20.84
CA VAL A 61 -10.69 4.71 -19.77
C VAL A 61 -11.47 5.73 -18.97
N SER A 62 -12.77 5.47 -18.79
CA SER A 62 -13.63 6.29 -17.93
C SER A 62 -13.90 5.56 -16.61
N LEU A 63 -13.42 6.13 -15.51
CA LEU A 63 -13.63 5.60 -14.17
C LEU A 63 -14.85 6.27 -13.53
N GLN A 64 -15.85 5.47 -13.16
CA GLN A 64 -17.05 5.95 -12.47
C GLN A 64 -16.87 5.84 -10.95
N PRO A 65 -16.70 6.94 -10.20
CA PRO A 65 -16.58 6.88 -8.75
C PRO A 65 -17.93 6.52 -8.11
N VAL A 66 -17.92 5.54 -7.20
CA VAL A 66 -19.13 5.07 -6.49
C VAL A 66 -19.17 5.48 -5.01
N ALA A 67 -18.02 5.86 -4.45
CA ALA A 67 -17.91 6.25 -3.05
C ALA A 67 -16.75 7.22 -2.83
N ARG A 68 -16.83 7.99 -1.74
CA ARG A 68 -15.73 8.80 -1.20
C ARG A 68 -15.32 8.24 0.15
N TYR A 69 -14.02 8.08 0.34
CA TYR A 69 -13.42 7.65 1.59
C TYR A 69 -12.64 8.82 2.22
N LYS A 70 -12.77 8.99 3.53
CA LYS A 70 -11.94 9.90 4.34
C LYS A 70 -11.40 9.11 5.53
N ILE A 71 -10.07 9.03 5.63
CA ILE A 71 -9.39 8.23 6.64
C ILE A 71 -8.09 8.90 7.09
N SER A 72 -7.78 8.79 8.38
CA SER A 72 -6.47 9.07 8.95
C SER A 72 -5.87 7.74 9.42
N ALA A 73 -4.82 7.26 8.74
CA ALA A 73 -4.27 5.93 8.96
C ALA A 73 -2.76 5.90 8.66
N MET A 74 -2.09 4.87 9.18
CA MET A 74 -0.73 4.50 8.85
C MET A 74 -0.73 3.51 7.67
N VAL A 75 0.19 3.65 6.73
CA VAL A 75 0.40 2.65 5.68
C VAL A 75 1.20 1.49 6.26
N LEU A 76 0.58 0.32 6.40
CA LEU A 76 1.20 -0.87 6.99
C LEU A 76 1.95 -1.70 5.95
N ALA A 77 1.40 -1.78 4.75
CA ALA A 77 2.00 -2.48 3.62
C ALA A 77 1.60 -1.80 2.31
N LYS A 78 2.44 -1.94 1.29
CA LYS A 78 2.17 -1.46 -0.07
C LYS A 78 2.73 -2.46 -1.07
N LYS A 79 1.95 -2.77 -2.10
CA LYS A 79 2.42 -3.50 -3.28
C LYS A 79 2.28 -2.63 -4.51
N ARG A 80 3.36 -2.51 -5.29
CA ARG A 80 3.33 -1.89 -6.61
C ARG A 80 3.13 -2.96 -7.68
N TYR A 81 2.23 -2.69 -8.61
CA TYR A 81 2.05 -3.45 -9.83
C TYR A 81 2.62 -2.66 -11.00
N VAL A 82 3.42 -3.33 -11.81
CA VAL A 82 4.03 -2.74 -13.01
C VAL A 82 3.59 -3.44 -14.29
N ASP A 83 3.04 -4.65 -14.16
CA ASP A 83 2.64 -5.51 -15.27
C ASP A 83 1.13 -5.73 -15.30
N GLY A 84 0.62 -6.04 -16.49
CA GLY A 84 -0.78 -6.32 -16.73
C GLY A 84 -1.66 -5.07 -16.80
N TRP A 85 -2.79 -5.21 -17.48
CA TRP A 85 -3.81 -4.16 -17.64
C TRP A 85 -4.27 -3.60 -16.28
N GLU A 86 -4.59 -4.48 -15.34
CA GLU A 86 -5.05 -4.11 -14.00
C GLU A 86 -3.99 -3.33 -13.22
N GLY A 87 -2.72 -3.67 -13.41
CA GLY A 87 -1.58 -2.98 -12.79
C GLY A 87 -1.43 -1.56 -13.31
N LYS A 88 -1.75 -1.31 -14.58
CA LYS A 88 -1.75 0.04 -15.13
C LYS A 88 -2.94 0.87 -14.63
N LEU A 89 -4.11 0.25 -14.46
CA LEU A 89 -5.32 0.91 -13.93
C LEU A 89 -5.24 1.19 -12.42
N ALA A 90 -4.78 0.20 -11.65
CA ALA A 90 -4.62 0.25 -10.21
C ALA A 90 -3.17 -0.16 -9.85
N PRO A 91 -2.21 0.78 -9.86
CA PRO A 91 -0.79 0.49 -9.72
C PRO A 91 -0.35 0.16 -8.29
N TYR A 92 -1.19 0.45 -7.30
CA TYR A 92 -0.88 0.20 -5.91
C TYR A 92 -2.03 -0.47 -5.20
N ASP A 93 -1.71 -1.51 -4.45
CA ASP A 93 -2.54 -1.96 -3.35
C ASP A 93 -1.88 -1.47 -2.04
N ILE A 94 -2.70 -0.98 -1.12
CA ILE A 94 -2.25 -0.43 0.16
C ILE A 94 -3.03 -1.06 1.30
N VAL A 95 -2.34 -1.36 2.39
CA VAL A 95 -2.94 -1.76 3.66
C VAL A 95 -2.85 -0.58 4.61
N LEU A 96 -4.00 -0.17 5.15
CA LEU A 96 -4.13 0.96 6.04
C LEU A 96 -4.46 0.49 7.46
N GLY A 97 -3.71 0.97 8.44
CA GLY A 97 -3.91 0.72 9.86
C GLY A 97 -4.40 1.98 10.57
N TRP A 98 -5.51 1.87 11.30
CA TRP A 98 -6.05 2.95 12.13
C TRP A 98 -6.36 2.42 13.54
N ARG A 99 -6.51 3.33 14.51
CA ARG A 99 -6.69 3.02 15.94
C ARG A 99 -5.60 2.06 16.44
N LYS A 100 -5.97 0.86 16.90
CA LYS A 100 -5.00 -0.13 17.41
C LYS A 100 -4.04 -0.63 16.33
N ALA A 101 -4.48 -0.66 15.07
CA ALA A 101 -3.65 -1.07 13.94
C ALA A 101 -2.64 0.01 13.50
N SER A 102 -2.63 1.19 14.13
CA SER A 102 -1.59 2.22 13.93
C SER A 102 -0.57 2.30 15.06
N ILE A 103 -0.67 1.43 16.07
CA ILE A 103 0.31 1.35 17.17
C ILE A 103 1.42 0.39 16.73
N LEU A 104 2.67 0.85 16.76
CA LEU A 104 3.82 0.12 16.24
C LEU A 104 3.96 -1.30 16.82
N GLU A 105 3.83 -1.45 18.15
CA GLU A 105 3.91 -2.73 18.86
C GLU A 105 2.89 -3.78 18.36
N ASN A 106 1.69 -3.32 17.95
CA ASN A 106 0.67 -4.21 17.41
C ASN A 106 0.99 -4.61 15.95
N VAL A 107 1.58 -3.70 15.19
CA VAL A 107 1.91 -3.92 13.77
C VAL A 107 3.09 -4.87 13.60
N GLU A 108 4.09 -4.80 14.47
CA GLU A 108 5.23 -5.73 14.46
C GLU A 108 4.79 -7.19 14.61
N ASN A 109 3.66 -7.42 15.27
CA ASN A 109 3.07 -8.74 15.51
C ASN A 109 1.90 -9.06 14.58
N LEU A 110 1.68 -8.28 13.53
CA LEU A 110 0.59 -8.45 12.58
C LEU A 110 1.14 -8.94 11.23
N PRO A 111 1.30 -10.26 11.03
CA PRO A 111 1.72 -10.80 9.74
C PRO A 111 0.66 -10.49 8.68
N ILE A 112 1.06 -9.70 7.68
CA ILE A 112 0.26 -9.34 6.52
C ILE A 112 0.82 -10.09 5.31
N ILE A 113 0.00 -10.95 4.73
CA ILE A 113 0.33 -11.72 3.53
C ILE A 113 -0.58 -11.24 2.41
N GLN A 114 -0.01 -11.12 1.21
CA GLN A 114 -0.77 -10.77 0.03
C GLN A 114 -0.84 -11.95 -0.93
N SER A 115 -2.02 -12.21 -1.47
CA SER A 115 -2.22 -13.12 -2.60
C SER A 115 -3.06 -12.42 -3.67
N VAL A 116 -2.48 -12.26 -4.86
CA VAL A 116 -3.07 -11.46 -5.95
C VAL A 116 -3.40 -10.06 -5.41
N ARG A 117 -4.64 -9.57 -5.53
CA ARG A 117 -5.11 -8.25 -5.06
C ARG A 117 -5.74 -8.29 -3.66
N HIS A 118 -5.61 -9.42 -2.95
CA HIS A 118 -6.23 -9.62 -1.65
C HIS A 118 -5.18 -9.70 -0.55
N TYR A 119 -5.42 -8.98 0.54
CA TYR A 119 -4.62 -9.09 1.75
C TYR A 119 -5.28 -10.02 2.74
N GLN A 120 -4.44 -10.81 3.39
CA GLN A 120 -4.77 -11.65 4.52
C GLN A 120 -3.90 -11.21 5.69
N PHE A 121 -4.48 -11.19 6.87
CA PHE A 121 -3.75 -10.90 8.09
C PHE A 121 -4.23 -11.83 9.19
N THR A 122 -3.31 -12.20 10.09
CA THR A 122 -3.63 -13.04 11.24
C THR A 122 -3.42 -12.23 12.50
N VAL A 123 -4.47 -12.09 13.29
CA VAL A 123 -4.40 -11.39 14.57
C VAL A 123 -3.86 -12.36 15.63
N SER A 124 -2.63 -12.15 16.08
CA SER A 124 -2.04 -12.89 17.19
C SER A 124 -2.53 -12.35 18.54
N PRO A 125 -2.67 -13.17 19.59
CA PRO A 125 -2.96 -12.69 20.95
C PRO A 125 -2.00 -11.59 21.43
N ALA A 126 -0.78 -11.55 20.92
CA ALA A 126 0.22 -10.51 21.23
C ALA A 126 -0.15 -9.11 20.72
N THR A 127 -1.03 -8.99 19.72
CA THR A 127 -1.35 -7.70 19.07
C THR A 127 -2.32 -6.82 19.88
N ASN A 128 -2.79 -7.26 21.06
CA ASN A 128 -3.82 -6.57 21.86
C ASN A 128 -5.09 -6.15 21.05
N MET A 129 -5.27 -6.74 19.86
CA MET A 129 -6.39 -6.55 18.93
C MET A 129 -7.33 -7.73 19.08
N THR A 130 -8.62 -7.45 19.29
CA THR A 130 -9.65 -8.50 19.41
C THR A 130 -10.29 -8.77 18.05
N SER A 131 -10.93 -9.93 17.89
CA SER A 131 -11.68 -10.31 16.67
C SER A 131 -12.78 -9.31 16.27
N ALA A 132 -13.22 -8.45 17.19
CA ALA A 132 -14.15 -7.34 16.93
C ALA A 132 -13.60 -6.28 15.95
N TYR A 133 -12.30 -6.29 15.64
CA TYR A 133 -11.70 -5.45 14.59
C TYR A 133 -11.84 -6.04 13.18
N ILE A 134 -12.20 -7.33 13.07
CA ILE A 134 -12.26 -8.07 11.80
C ILE A 134 -13.67 -8.05 11.20
N ASN A 135 -14.71 -7.97 12.04
CA ASN A 135 -16.11 -8.07 11.61
C ASN A 135 -16.93 -6.90 12.14
N LYS A 136 -17.14 -5.87 11.31
CA LYS A 136 -18.35 -5.03 11.34
C LYS A 136 -18.55 -4.30 10.02
#